data_AF-W2MM76-F1
#
_entry.id   AF-W2MM76-F1
#
_cell.length_a   1.000
_cell.length_b   1.000
_cell.length_c   1.000
_cell.angle_alpha   90.00
_cell.angle_beta   90.00
_cell.angle_gamma   90.00
#
_symmetry.space_group_name_H-M   'P 1'
#
loop_
_entity.id
_entity.type
_entity.pdbx_description
1 polymer ?
#
loop_
_entity_poly.entity_id
_entity_poly.type
_entity_poly.pdbx_seq_one_letter_code
_entity_poly.pdbx_strand_id
1 'polypeptide(L)'
;MDRRLTDHRRTWTYLKKALLRRYGERLDKSVAKWRVSMRRMMPGETYADFAAALREVVGKNKVSERVLLAQFYRCFDKTTKKLVQQPPKPKTLERAVAKATIIDDPMDNVAQGMQNIGQAWATAPSPYLIRMTGTTGQTMVIPGIGGTGLPAGM
;
A
#
# COMPACT_ATOMS: atom_id res chain seq x y z
N MET A 1 42.26 -32.72 -4.47
CA MET A 1 41.83 -31.63 -5.37
C MET A 1 41.64 -32.20 -6.77
N ASP A 2 40.45 -32.09 -7.34
CA ASP A 2 40.06 -32.75 -8.59
C ASP A 2 40.95 -32.36 -9.78
N ARG A 3 41.85 -33.27 -10.18
CA ARG A 3 42.77 -33.09 -11.33
C ARG A 3 42.06 -33.02 -12.70
N ARG A 4 40.73 -33.20 -12.73
CA ARG A 4 39.90 -33.27 -13.96
C ARG A 4 39.29 -31.94 -14.41
N LEU A 5 39.46 -30.85 -13.65
CA LEU A 5 38.95 -29.53 -14.03
C LEU A 5 40.00 -28.77 -14.86
N THR A 6 39.56 -28.26 -16.02
CA THR A 6 40.31 -27.30 -16.86
C THR A 6 40.60 -26.01 -16.09
N ASP A 7 41.72 -25.35 -16.40
CA ASP A 7 42.31 -24.33 -15.53
C ASP A 7 41.38 -23.13 -15.23
N HIS A 8 40.57 -22.70 -16.22
CA HIS A 8 39.55 -21.65 -16.05
C HIS A 8 38.40 -22.01 -15.08
N ARG A 9 38.23 -23.30 -14.75
CA ARG A 9 37.20 -23.81 -13.81
C ARG A 9 37.75 -24.05 -12.41
N ARG A 10 39.04 -23.86 -12.17
CA ARG A 10 39.68 -23.94 -10.85
C ARG A 10 39.61 -22.64 -10.06
N THR A 11 38.69 -21.75 -10.43
CA THR A 11 38.40 -20.56 -9.65
C THR A 11 37.43 -20.89 -8.52
N TRP A 12 37.67 -20.35 -7.33
CA TRP A 12 36.79 -20.54 -6.17
C TRP A 12 35.32 -20.19 -6.47
N THR A 13 35.09 -19.15 -7.29
CA THR A 13 33.75 -18.72 -7.71
C THR A 13 33.03 -19.78 -8.54
N TYR A 14 33.72 -20.46 -9.46
CA TYR A 14 33.16 -21.55 -10.25
C TYR A 14 32.86 -22.76 -9.37
N LEU A 15 33.81 -23.17 -8.52
CA LEU A 15 33.64 -24.30 -7.61
C LEU A 15 32.47 -24.09 -6.65
N LYS A 16 32.34 -22.90 -6.06
CA LYS A 16 31.22 -22.53 -5.19
C LYS A 16 29.88 -22.62 -5.94
N LYS A 17 29.78 -22.11 -7.16
CA LYS A 17 28.55 -22.24 -7.99
C LYS A 17 28.23 -23.69 -8.33
N ALA A 18 29.24 -24.49 -8.69
CA ALA A 18 29.07 -25.90 -9.02
C ALA A 18 28.59 -26.71 -7.80
N LEU A 19 29.15 -26.45 -6.62
CA LEU A 19 28.75 -27.07 -5.36
C LEU A 19 27.31 -26.71 -5.01
N LEU A 20 26.94 -25.42 -5.07
CA LEU A 20 25.57 -24.95 -4.82
C LEU A 20 24.57 -25.53 -5.85
N ARG A 21 24.98 -25.75 -7.10
CA ARG A 21 24.11 -26.38 -8.09
C ARG A 21 23.85 -27.87 -7.79
N ARG A 22 24.84 -28.57 -7.22
CA ARG A 22 24.76 -30.02 -6.97
C ARG A 22 24.14 -30.35 -5.61
N TYR A 23 24.45 -29.57 -4.59
CA TYR A 23 24.07 -29.83 -3.19
C TYR A 23 23.25 -28.70 -2.55
N GLY A 24 23.11 -27.56 -3.23
CA GLY A 24 22.28 -26.48 -2.72
C GLY A 24 20.78 -26.81 -2.79
N GLU A 25 20.01 -26.06 -2.01
CA GLU A 25 18.55 -26.16 -1.97
C GLU A 25 17.95 -26.09 -3.38
N ARG A 26 17.14 -27.10 -3.74
CA ARG A 26 16.45 -27.13 -5.03
C ARG A 26 15.24 -26.21 -4.93
N LEU A 27 15.37 -25.03 -5.54
CA LEU A 27 14.30 -24.05 -5.65
C LEU A 27 13.20 -24.56 -6.58
N ASP A 28 12.18 -25.18 -6.00
CA ASP A 28 11.00 -25.61 -6.73
C ASP A 28 10.02 -24.45 -6.92
N LYS A 29 10.04 -23.89 -8.12
CA LYS A 29 9.16 -22.79 -8.52
C LYS A 29 7.68 -23.20 -8.50
N SER A 30 7.36 -24.46 -8.79
CA SER A 30 5.97 -24.94 -8.84
C SER A 30 5.39 -25.01 -7.43
N VAL A 31 6.16 -25.58 -6.49
CA VAL A 31 5.82 -25.60 -5.07
C VAL A 31 5.71 -24.19 -4.52
N ALA A 32 6.65 -23.29 -4.86
CA ALA A 32 6.57 -21.89 -4.41
C ALA A 32 5.29 -21.19 -4.89
N LYS A 33 4.91 -21.35 -6.17
CA LYS A 33 3.64 -20.81 -6.70
C LYS A 33 2.42 -21.41 -6.01
N TRP A 34 2.44 -22.72 -5.74
CA TRP A 34 1.37 -23.40 -5.03
C TRP A 34 1.20 -22.83 -3.61
N ARG A 35 2.30 -22.68 -2.87
CA ARG A 35 2.28 -22.08 -1.53
C ARG A 35 1.73 -20.65 -1.54
N VAL A 36 2.14 -19.83 -2.51
CA VAL A 36 1.57 -18.47 -2.71
C VAL A 36 0.06 -18.55 -2.94
N SER A 37 -0.40 -19.44 -3.84
CA SER A 37 -1.84 -19.57 -4.12
C SER A 37 -2.66 -20.04 -2.92
N MET A 38 -2.05 -20.80 -2.00
CA MET A 38 -2.70 -21.30 -0.80
C MET A 38 -2.75 -20.28 0.33
N ARG A 39 -1.89 -19.26 0.32
CA ARG A 39 -1.84 -18.23 1.36
C ARG A 39 -3.06 -17.30 1.26
N ARG A 40 -4.04 -17.49 2.15
CA ARG A 40 -5.23 -16.63 2.28
C ARG A 40 -4.94 -15.48 3.23
N MET A 41 -5.45 -14.28 2.98
CA MET A 41 -5.36 -13.17 3.94
C MET A 41 -6.22 -13.47 5.18
N MET A 42 -5.69 -13.22 6.37
CA MET A 42 -6.41 -13.42 7.63
C MET A 42 -7.30 -12.21 7.95
N PRO A 43 -8.43 -12.39 8.65
CA PRO A 43 -9.21 -11.25 9.16
C PRO A 43 -8.34 -10.37 10.06
N GLY A 44 -8.34 -9.06 9.82
CA GLY A 44 -7.54 -8.09 10.58
C GLY A 44 -6.05 -8.01 10.18
N GLU A 45 -5.58 -8.83 9.25
CA GLU A 45 -4.24 -8.70 8.68
C GLU A 45 -4.16 -7.43 7.83
N THR A 46 -3.05 -6.69 7.88
CA THR A 46 -2.87 -5.52 7.00
C THR A 46 -2.44 -5.95 5.60
N TYR A 47 -2.65 -5.10 4.59
CA TYR A 47 -2.16 -5.39 3.23
C TYR A 47 -0.64 -5.52 3.15
N ALA A 48 0.08 -4.78 3.98
CA ALA A 48 1.54 -4.83 4.04
C ALA A 48 2.02 -6.16 4.64
N ASP A 49 1.43 -6.59 5.77
CA ASP A 49 1.76 -7.87 6.41
C ASP A 49 1.45 -9.04 5.49
N PHE A 50 0.28 -9.00 4.83
CA PHE A 50 -0.09 -10.03 3.87
C PHE A 50 0.88 -10.10 2.69
N ALA A 51 1.28 -8.94 2.13
CA ALA A 51 2.26 -8.90 1.06
C ALA A 51 3.64 -9.41 1.50
N ALA A 52 4.07 -9.09 2.73
CA ALA A 52 5.29 -9.62 3.32
C ALA A 52 5.21 -11.15 3.45
N ALA A 53 4.10 -11.68 3.95
CA ALA A 53 3.87 -13.12 4.05
C ALA A 53 3.90 -13.81 2.67
N LEU A 54 3.35 -13.18 1.62
CA LEU A 54 3.47 -13.71 0.25
C LEU A 54 4.93 -13.77 -0.22
N ARG A 55 5.75 -12.76 0.09
CA ARG A 55 7.18 -12.73 -0.24
C ARG A 55 7.97 -13.77 0.55
N GLU A 56 7.65 -13.95 1.82
CA GLU A 56 8.27 -14.96 2.68
C GLU A 56 8.03 -16.38 2.14
N VAL A 57 6.78 -16.68 1.75
CA VAL A 57 6.39 -17.98 1.19
C VAL A 57 7.08 -18.30 -0.14
N VAL A 58 7.38 -17.27 -0.95
CA VAL A 58 8.22 -17.41 -2.14
C VAL A 58 9.66 -17.76 -1.74
N GLY A 59 10.20 -17.11 -0.72
CA GLY A 59 11.57 -17.29 -0.23
C GLY A 59 12.59 -16.97 -1.32
N LYS A 60 13.61 -17.82 -1.48
CA LYS A 60 14.66 -17.67 -2.50
C LYS A 60 14.19 -17.97 -3.94
N ASN A 61 12.94 -18.40 -4.13
CA ASN A 61 12.42 -18.72 -5.46
C ASN A 61 12.20 -17.46 -6.30
N LYS A 62 12.38 -17.59 -7.61
CA LYS A 62 12.02 -16.53 -8.57
C LYS A 62 10.59 -16.75 -9.06
N VAL A 63 9.62 -16.25 -8.29
CA VAL A 63 8.20 -16.21 -8.67
C VAL A 63 7.89 -14.84 -9.30
N SER A 64 7.13 -14.84 -10.40
CA SER A 64 6.76 -13.61 -11.10
C SER A 64 5.79 -12.76 -10.27
N GLU A 65 5.94 -11.43 -10.32
CA GLU A 65 5.00 -10.46 -9.74
C GLU A 65 3.54 -10.76 -10.08
N ARG A 66 3.26 -11.20 -11.31
CA ARG A 66 1.92 -11.56 -11.75
C ARG A 66 1.22 -12.58 -10.84
N VAL A 67 1.97 -13.53 -10.28
CA VAL A 67 1.41 -14.56 -9.37
C VAL A 67 1.09 -13.96 -8.01
N LEU A 68 2.00 -13.11 -7.49
CA LEU A 68 1.78 -12.39 -6.23
C LEU A 68 0.56 -11.47 -6.32
N LEU A 69 0.49 -10.67 -7.40
CA LEU A 69 -0.64 -9.78 -7.69
C LEU A 69 -1.94 -10.54 -7.88
N ALA A 70 -1.92 -11.68 -8.59
CA ALA A 70 -3.12 -12.49 -8.77
C ALA A 70 -3.67 -12.99 -7.43
N GLN A 71 -2.78 -13.43 -6.54
CA GLN A 71 -3.18 -13.86 -5.19
C GLN A 71 -3.67 -12.68 -4.34
N PHE A 72 -2.95 -11.57 -4.38
CA PHE A 72 -3.33 -10.34 -3.67
C PHE A 72 -4.74 -9.86 -4.07
N TYR A 73 -5.01 -9.77 -5.37
CA TYR A 73 -6.33 -9.40 -5.90
C TYR A 73 -7.42 -10.45 -5.70
N ARG A 74 -7.09 -11.65 -5.21
CA ARG A 74 -8.07 -12.68 -4.88
C ARG A 74 -8.65 -12.47 -3.47
N CYS A 75 -7.94 -11.74 -2.61
CA CYS A 75 -8.36 -11.42 -1.25
C CYS A 75 -9.35 -10.25 -1.17
N PHE A 76 -9.34 -9.37 -2.16
CA PHE A 76 -10.26 -8.23 -2.21
C PHE A 76 -11.69 -8.61 -2.59
N ASP A 77 -12.62 -7.84 -2.04
CA ASP A 77 -13.98 -7.76 -2.54
C ASP A 77 -13.99 -7.11 -3.95
N LYS A 78 -15.17 -7.13 -4.59
CA LYS A 78 -15.30 -6.72 -5.99
C LYS A 78 -14.98 -5.24 -6.21
N THR A 79 -15.32 -4.34 -5.28
CA THR A 79 -15.17 -2.88 -5.47
C THR A 79 -13.72 -2.48 -5.29
N THR A 80 -13.09 -2.87 -4.18
CA THR A 80 -11.68 -2.58 -3.89
C THR A 80 -10.77 -3.12 -4.98
N LYS A 81 -11.04 -4.34 -5.46
CA LYS A 81 -10.31 -4.93 -6.60
C LYS A 81 -10.37 -4.06 -7.85
N LYS A 82 -11.53 -3.49 -8.17
CA LYS A 82 -11.71 -2.65 -9.37
C LYS A 82 -10.98 -1.32 -9.22
N LEU A 83 -11.08 -0.67 -8.07
CA LEU A 83 -10.40 0.59 -7.76
C LEU A 83 -8.88 0.45 -7.83
N VAL A 84 -8.32 -0.60 -7.21
CA VAL A 84 -6.88 -0.87 -7.28
C VAL A 84 -6.42 -1.10 -8.73
N GLN A 85 -7.25 -1.75 -9.55
CA GLN A 85 -6.92 -2.05 -10.95
C GLN A 85 -7.10 -0.88 -11.93
N GLN A 86 -7.67 0.25 -11.50
CA GLN A 86 -7.77 1.43 -12.35
C GLN A 86 -6.39 1.92 -12.82
N PRO A 87 -6.30 2.60 -13.98
CA PRO A 87 -5.05 3.23 -14.42
C PRO A 87 -4.55 4.25 -13.39
N PRO A 88 -3.24 4.32 -13.11
CA PRO A 88 -2.19 3.41 -13.58
C PRO A 88 -2.27 2.04 -12.87
N LYS A 89 -2.30 0.97 -13.67
CA LYS A 89 -2.39 -0.40 -13.14
C LYS A 89 -1.09 -0.79 -12.45
N PRO A 90 -1.12 -1.23 -11.17
CA PRO A 90 0.08 -1.69 -10.47
C PRO A 90 0.73 -2.88 -11.18
N LYS A 91 2.06 -2.80 -11.36
CA LYS A 91 2.88 -3.88 -11.96
C LYS A 91 3.67 -4.69 -10.91
N THR A 92 3.76 -4.20 -9.69
CA THR A 92 4.44 -4.84 -8.57
C THR A 92 3.51 -4.94 -7.37
N LEU A 93 3.72 -5.94 -6.52
CA LEU A 93 2.95 -6.14 -5.30
C LEU A 93 2.98 -4.90 -4.40
N GLU A 94 4.14 -4.27 -4.25
CA GLU A 94 4.33 -3.09 -3.39
C GLU A 94 3.46 -1.91 -3.86
N ARG A 95 3.39 -1.68 -5.17
CA ARG A 95 2.53 -0.62 -5.74
C ARG A 95 1.05 -0.95 -5.58
N ALA A 96 0.69 -2.23 -5.64
CA ALA A 96 -0.68 -2.66 -5.41
C ALA A 96 -1.08 -2.48 -3.94
N VAL A 97 -0.18 -2.80 -3.01
CA VAL A 97 -0.37 -2.58 -1.57
C VAL A 97 -0.55 -1.10 -1.28
N ALA A 98 0.40 -0.25 -1.72
CA ALA A 98 0.33 1.19 -1.49
C ALA A 98 -1.00 1.78 -2.01
N LYS A 99 -1.42 1.37 -3.22
CA LYS A 99 -2.69 1.81 -3.78
C LYS A 99 -3.90 1.30 -3.01
N ALA A 100 -3.88 0.05 -2.55
CA ALA A 100 -4.96 -0.51 -1.75
C ALA A 100 -5.08 0.19 -0.39
N THR A 101 -3.95 0.48 0.26
CA THR A 101 -3.92 1.23 1.53
C THR A 101 -4.53 2.62 1.37
N ILE A 102 -4.20 3.36 0.29
CA ILE A 102 -4.79 4.68 0.04
C ILE A 102 -6.31 4.60 -0.18
N ILE A 103 -6.78 3.56 -0.90
CA ILE A 103 -8.21 3.39 -1.19
C ILE A 103 -9.00 3.06 0.09
N ASP A 104 -8.40 2.27 0.98
CA ASP A 104 -9.02 1.81 2.23
C ASP A 104 -8.90 2.84 3.35
N ASP A 105 -8.14 3.94 3.14
CA ASP A 105 -8.04 5.04 4.10
C ASP A 105 -9.35 5.86 4.13
N PRO A 106 -10.07 5.87 5.27
CA PRO A 106 -11.33 6.57 5.40
C PRO A 106 -11.21 8.11 5.38
N MET A 107 -10.03 8.68 5.55
CA MET A 107 -9.86 10.14 5.44
C MET A 107 -9.65 10.57 3.99
N ASP A 108 -8.80 9.84 3.27
CA ASP A 108 -8.53 10.11 1.86
C ASP A 108 -9.76 9.87 0.98
N ASN A 109 -10.58 8.86 1.30
CA ASN A 109 -11.76 8.54 0.51
C ASN A 109 -12.86 9.62 0.62
N VAL A 110 -13.09 10.21 1.80
CA VAL A 110 -14.04 11.32 1.98
C VAL A 110 -13.48 12.54 1.25
N ALA A 111 -12.17 12.81 1.35
CA ALA A 111 -11.57 13.99 0.76
C ALA A 111 -11.70 13.97 -0.76
N GLN A 112 -11.38 12.82 -1.35
CA GLN A 112 -11.57 12.59 -2.77
C GLN A 112 -13.05 12.61 -3.16
N GLY A 113 -13.94 12.04 -2.34
CA GLY A 113 -15.39 12.08 -2.56
C GLY A 113 -15.94 13.51 -2.62
N MET A 114 -15.54 14.37 -1.67
CA MET A 114 -15.95 15.77 -1.63
C MET A 114 -15.42 16.54 -2.83
N GLN A 115 -14.15 16.37 -3.19
CA GLN A 115 -13.56 16.96 -4.40
C GLN A 115 -14.31 16.54 -5.68
N ASN A 116 -14.63 15.26 -5.82
CA ASN A 116 -15.33 14.73 -6.99
C ASN A 116 -16.75 15.31 -7.16
N ILE A 117 -17.39 15.72 -6.06
CA ILE A 117 -18.74 16.32 -6.03
C ILE A 117 -18.65 17.86 -6.09
N GLY A 118 -17.45 18.43 -6.11
CA GLY A 118 -17.23 19.89 -6.13
C GLY A 118 -17.50 20.57 -4.78
N GLN A 119 -17.52 19.81 -3.68
CA GLN A 119 -17.69 20.34 -2.33
C GLN A 119 -16.34 20.60 -1.67
N ALA A 120 -16.21 21.75 -0.99
CA ALA A 120 -15.01 22.08 -0.21
C ALA A 120 -14.93 21.18 1.04
N TRP A 121 -13.74 20.65 1.33
CA TRP A 121 -13.48 19.88 2.55
C TRP A 121 -13.86 20.72 3.78
N ALA A 122 -14.71 20.18 4.65
CA ALA A 122 -15.11 20.86 5.87
C ALA A 122 -13.98 20.73 6.90
N THR A 123 -13.06 21.70 6.92
CA THR A 123 -12.05 21.84 7.98
C THR A 123 -12.70 22.39 9.26
N ALA A 124 -13.70 21.67 9.80
CA ALA A 124 -14.34 21.81 11.12
C ALA A 124 -14.81 23.23 11.56
N PRO A 125 -15.43 23.30 12.75
CA PRO A 125 -16.86 23.15 13.00
C PRO A 125 -17.63 24.48 12.85
N SER A 126 -18.95 24.37 12.74
CA SER A 126 -19.96 25.44 12.77
C SER A 126 -19.49 26.76 13.40
N PRO A 127 -19.80 27.94 12.80
CA PRO A 127 -19.53 29.23 13.42
C PRO A 127 -20.11 29.25 14.84
N TYR A 128 -19.25 29.51 15.83
CA TYR A 128 -19.65 29.72 17.21
C TYR A 128 -19.48 31.19 17.56
N LEU A 129 -20.50 31.75 18.20
CA LEU A 129 -20.50 33.13 18.66
C LEU A 129 -19.61 33.22 19.90
N ILE A 130 -18.49 33.94 19.80
CA ILE A 130 -17.71 34.30 20.97
C ILE A 130 -18.23 35.64 21.48
N ARG A 131 -18.87 35.63 22.64
CA ARG A 131 -19.24 36.87 23.34
C ARG A 131 -17.99 37.47 23.95
N MET A 132 -17.42 38.48 23.29
CA MET A 132 -16.32 39.24 23.88
C MET A 132 -16.87 40.11 25.01
N THR A 133 -16.26 40.03 26.19
CA THR A 133 -16.56 40.89 27.34
C THR A 133 -15.86 42.23 27.14
N GLY A 134 -16.44 43.07 26.29
CA GLY A 134 -16.04 44.45 26.02
C GLY A 134 -17.17 45.17 25.29
N THR A 135 -17.18 46.49 25.27
CA THR A 135 -18.25 47.35 24.71
C THR A 135 -18.44 47.23 23.18
N THR A 136 -17.78 46.27 22.53
CA THR A 136 -17.89 46.00 21.09
C THR A 136 -18.70 44.70 20.91
N GLY A 137 -19.75 44.73 20.09
CA GLY A 137 -20.80 43.70 20.02
C GLY A 137 -20.35 42.27 19.70
N GLN A 138 -21.33 41.36 19.63
CA GLN A 138 -21.09 39.94 19.34
C GLN A 138 -20.30 39.77 18.04
N THR A 139 -19.18 39.05 18.09
CA THR A 139 -18.35 38.78 16.90
C THR A 139 -18.59 37.34 16.46
N MET A 140 -19.07 37.17 15.23
CA MET A 140 -19.13 35.87 14.58
C MET A 140 -17.74 35.55 14.03
N VAL A 141 -17.11 34.50 14.55
CA VAL A 141 -15.78 34.07 14.08
C VAL A 141 -15.98 32.90 13.13
N ILE A 142 -15.62 33.09 11.86
CA ILE A 142 -15.53 32.03 10.87
C ILE A 142 -14.05 31.59 10.82
N PRO A 143 -13.71 30.37 11.24
CA PRO A 143 -12.33 29.88 11.15
C PRO A 143 -11.84 29.89 9.70
N GLY A 144 -10.71 30.55 9.44
CA GLY A 144 -10.07 30.63 8.11
C GLY A 144 -10.27 31.94 7.34
N ILE A 145 -11.11 32.85 7.81
CA ILE A 145 -11.25 34.22 7.29
C ILE A 145 -11.01 35.18 8.46
N GLY A 146 -10.08 36.13 8.31
CA GLY A 146 -9.82 37.14 9.33
C GLY A 146 -11.12 37.82 9.78
N GLY A 147 -11.32 37.97 11.09
CA GLY A 147 -12.60 38.35 11.68
C GLY A 147 -13.18 39.64 11.08
N THR A 148 -14.36 39.53 10.45
CA THR A 148 -15.13 40.69 10.02
C THR A 148 -16.01 41.15 11.18
N GLY A 149 -15.69 42.31 11.76
CA GLY A 149 -16.54 42.94 12.77
C GLY A 149 -17.90 43.29 12.17
N LEU A 150 -18.98 42.90 12.83
CA LEU A 150 -20.33 43.34 12.49
C LEU A 150 -20.51 44.79 12.98
N PRO A 151 -20.90 45.75 12.14
CA PRO A 151 -21.18 47.10 12.58
C PRO A 151 -22.40 47.09 13.51
N ALA A 152 -22.26 47.72 14.67
CA ALA A 152 -23.32 47.89 15.65
C ALA A 152 -24.05 49.22 15.43
N GLY A 153 -25.36 49.14 15.21
CA GLY A 153 -26.34 50.25 15.27
C GLY A 153 -26.48 51.03 13.96
N MET A 154 -27.68 51.45 13.52
CA MET A 154 -29.01 51.53 14.16
C MET A 154 -30.10 51.15 13.16
#